data_AF-A0A131YIC3-F1
#
_entry.id   AF-A0A131YIC3-F1
#
_cell.length_a   1.000
_cell.length_b   1.000
_cell.length_c   1.000
_cell.angle_alpha   90.00
_cell.angle_beta   90.00
_cell.angle_gamma   90.00
#
_symmetry.space_group_name_H-M   'P 1'
#
loop_
_entity.id
_entity.type
_entity.pdbx_description
1 polymer ?
#
loop_
_entity_poly.entity_id
_entity_poly.type
_entity_poly.pdbx_seq_one_letter_code
_entity_poly.pdbx_strand_id
1 'polypeptide(L)'
;MTVLRLQLARYLFLLLPSLLLVLVLPAVPKGEAAPIVTSNCSETFLRYNQNHTMCREEPACEIQVAGIDDNVKQLILKLHNHYRSLIAGGNETHMPPAANMLEMEWDDDLARVAQAHANLCQFEHDCPSCRSLQKFTDVGQNLCLDRTTRDDPQPDWESCVRRWYDEVSLFSNASRTPFQFDLPTGHFTQMVWATTWKIGCGYTRYPSTEPPFTYDLLYTCDYGPGGNIVGGEMYEEGDACSNCPEGTCCGSSCEEQNVDTRFKGLCKPTTPEGPKPSVSKKGLIWACLFNNETAESCETVSDPPNAFNTKPLFGAGYLETVVEGGNRVELTFKRTIKSPQSPFCINIEYAKGPSMAGDKADGSLRLLLTSPVLNLFQIDAELGGDYTGYQMYSFSLDFRIPVQVGFSYSVPANSSAQYFSLYKLIVNQGACSQNF
;
A
#
# COMPACT_ATOMS: atom_id res chain seq x y z
N MET A 1 -23.82 -63.93 -27.36
CA MET A 1 -24.99 -64.05 -28.24
C MET A 1 -25.12 -62.76 -29.04
N THR A 2 -25.02 -62.88 -30.38
CA THR A 2 -25.66 -62.03 -31.42
C THR A 2 -25.35 -60.50 -31.38
N VAL A 3 -24.46 -59.89 -32.18
CA VAL A 3 -24.28 -59.77 -33.66
C VAL A 3 -25.14 -58.67 -34.33
N LEU A 4 -24.46 -57.79 -35.12
CA LEU A 4 -24.90 -57.00 -36.31
C LEU A 4 -25.74 -55.70 -36.07
N ARG A 5 -25.71 -54.62 -36.88
CA ARG A 5 -24.82 -54.06 -37.95
C ARG A 5 -25.49 -52.74 -38.45
N LEU A 6 -24.65 -51.79 -38.86
CA LEU A 6 -24.72 -50.88 -40.04
C LEU A 6 -25.99 -50.07 -40.44
N GLN A 7 -25.70 -48.77 -40.69
CA GLN A 7 -25.98 -47.94 -41.89
C GLN A 7 -27.20 -47.00 -42.01
N LEU A 8 -26.85 -45.71 -42.20
CA LEU A 8 -27.25 -44.73 -43.25
C LEU A 8 -28.75 -44.38 -43.45
N ALA A 9 -29.09 -43.09 -43.30
CA ALA A 9 -29.24 -42.13 -44.43
C ALA A 9 -30.23 -40.97 -44.16
N ARG A 10 -29.95 -39.84 -44.84
CA ARG A 10 -30.77 -38.64 -45.17
C ARG A 10 -30.78 -37.51 -44.12
N TYR A 11 -30.54 -36.24 -44.44
CA TYR A 11 -30.80 -35.48 -45.67
C TYR A 11 -29.70 -34.46 -46.01
N LEU A 12 -29.57 -34.25 -47.31
CA LEU A 12 -28.70 -33.34 -48.04
C LEU A 12 -29.38 -31.96 -48.17
N PHE A 13 -28.68 -30.85 -47.92
CA PHE A 13 -28.93 -29.59 -48.64
C PHE A 13 -27.60 -28.83 -48.81
N LEU A 14 -27.30 -28.55 -50.07
CA LEU A 14 -26.11 -27.86 -50.59
C LEU A 14 -26.23 -26.35 -50.38
N LEU A 15 -25.16 -25.68 -49.92
CA LEU A 15 -24.77 -24.34 -50.38
C LEU A 15 -23.24 -24.21 -50.37
N LEU A 16 -22.71 -23.68 -51.49
CA LEU A 16 -21.30 -23.52 -51.84
C LEU A 16 -20.56 -22.51 -50.94
N PRO A 17 -19.26 -22.70 -50.62
CA PRO A 17 -18.48 -21.64 -50.01
C PRO A 17 -17.90 -20.74 -51.11
N SER A 18 -18.35 -19.49 -51.13
CA SER A 18 -17.71 -18.39 -51.86
C SER A 18 -16.34 -18.10 -51.24
N LEU A 19 -15.30 -18.31 -52.04
CA LEU A 19 -13.90 -18.03 -51.71
C LEU A 19 -13.68 -16.51 -51.72
N LEU A 20 -13.74 -15.85 -50.56
CA LEU A 20 -13.29 -14.47 -50.40
C LEU A 20 -11.81 -14.50 -49.97
N LEU A 21 -10.92 -14.12 -50.88
CA LEU A 21 -9.50 -13.95 -50.62
C LEU A 21 -9.31 -12.69 -49.75
N VAL A 22 -9.26 -12.86 -48.43
CA VAL A 22 -8.88 -11.79 -47.49
C VAL A 22 -7.36 -11.63 -47.60
N LEU A 23 -6.92 -10.55 -48.24
CA LEU A 23 -5.55 -10.06 -48.15
C LEU A 23 -5.28 -9.65 -46.70
N VAL A 24 -4.60 -10.52 -45.95
CA VAL A 24 -4.03 -10.16 -44.65
C VAL A 24 -2.85 -9.24 -44.93
N LEU A 25 -3.05 -7.93 -44.77
CA LEU A 25 -1.95 -6.99 -44.66
C LEU A 25 -1.22 -7.28 -43.34
N PRO A 26 0.12 -7.27 -43.30
CA PRO A 26 0.83 -7.39 -42.05
C PRO A 26 0.44 -6.20 -41.15
N ALA A 27 0.06 -6.48 -39.91
CA ALA A 27 -0.13 -5.46 -38.91
C ALA A 27 1.16 -4.64 -38.79
N VAL A 28 1.08 -3.35 -39.10
CA VAL A 28 2.14 -2.40 -38.77
C VAL A 28 2.24 -2.43 -37.24
N PRO A 29 3.41 -2.69 -36.65
CA PRO A 29 3.55 -2.58 -35.21
C PRO A 29 3.23 -1.13 -34.85
N LYS A 30 2.16 -0.92 -34.07
CA LYS A 30 2.01 0.33 -33.32
C LYS A 30 3.25 0.38 -32.45
N GLY A 31 4.22 1.22 -32.83
CA GLY A 31 5.29 1.57 -31.93
C GLY A 31 4.63 2.07 -30.66
N GLU A 32 4.88 1.38 -29.55
CA GLU A 32 4.73 2.01 -28.24
C GLU A 32 5.57 3.28 -28.33
N ALA A 33 4.89 4.42 -28.33
CA ALA A 33 5.57 5.67 -28.06
C ALA A 33 6.18 5.49 -26.68
N ALA A 34 7.51 5.47 -26.61
CA ALA A 34 8.20 5.56 -25.34
C ALA A 34 7.60 6.73 -24.56
N PRO A 35 7.25 6.57 -23.28
CA PRO A 35 6.74 7.69 -22.51
C PRO A 35 7.82 8.76 -22.53
N ILE A 36 7.45 9.93 -23.04
CA ILE A 36 8.30 11.11 -22.98
C ILE A 36 8.38 11.42 -21.49
N VAL A 37 9.48 11.02 -20.85
CA VAL A 37 9.80 11.46 -19.49
C VAL A 37 9.98 12.96 -19.58
N THR A 38 8.97 13.71 -19.16
CA THR A 38 9.00 15.16 -19.22
C THR A 38 9.71 15.72 -17.99
N SER A 39 10.38 16.83 -18.20
CA SER A 39 11.47 17.36 -17.37
C SER A 39 11.05 17.99 -16.03
N ASN A 40 9.90 17.60 -15.46
CA ASN A 40 9.41 18.21 -14.21
C ASN A 40 8.73 17.23 -13.23
N CYS A 41 8.70 15.92 -13.50
CA CYS A 41 8.22 14.98 -12.49
C CYS A 41 9.28 14.73 -11.42
N SER A 42 8.87 14.76 -10.14
CA SER A 42 9.77 14.46 -9.03
C SER A 42 10.37 13.06 -9.15
N GLU A 43 11.67 12.94 -8.93
CA GLU A 43 12.40 11.67 -8.85
C GLU A 43 11.75 10.68 -7.87
N THR A 44 11.06 11.19 -6.85
CA THR A 44 10.33 10.36 -5.87
C THR A 44 9.19 9.58 -6.53
N PHE A 45 8.45 10.18 -7.46
CA PHE A 45 7.36 9.52 -8.18
C PHE A 45 7.90 8.58 -9.27
N LEU A 46 8.95 9.02 -9.97
CA LEU A 46 9.64 8.22 -10.98
C LEU A 46 10.26 6.95 -10.41
N ARG A 47 10.60 6.93 -9.11
CA ARG A 47 11.02 5.72 -8.39
C ARG A 47 9.94 4.63 -8.41
N TYR A 48 8.67 5.00 -8.27
CA TYR A 48 7.56 4.05 -8.23
C TYR A 48 7.10 3.65 -9.62
N ASN A 49 6.92 4.61 -10.51
CA ASN A 49 6.50 4.37 -11.88
C ASN A 49 6.87 5.53 -12.80
N GLN A 50 7.38 5.25 -14.00
CA GLN A 50 7.66 6.30 -15.01
C GLN A 50 6.37 7.00 -15.46
N ASN A 51 5.24 6.29 -15.44
CA ASN A 51 3.90 6.78 -15.75
C ASN A 51 3.09 7.06 -14.47
N HIS A 52 3.75 7.38 -13.37
CA HIS A 52 3.07 7.77 -12.14
C HIS A 52 2.06 8.88 -12.43
N THR A 53 0.91 8.88 -11.76
CA THR A 53 -0.21 9.80 -12.03
C THR A 53 0.21 11.27 -11.94
N MET A 54 1.09 11.58 -10.98
CA MET A 54 1.71 12.91 -10.85
C MET A 54 2.73 13.28 -11.96
N CYS A 55 3.15 12.34 -12.79
CA CYS A 55 4.05 12.57 -13.93
C CYS A 55 3.31 12.71 -15.28
N ARG A 56 1.98 12.54 -15.30
CA ARG A 56 1.19 12.64 -16.53
C ARG A 56 0.89 14.12 -16.81
N GLU A 57 1.23 14.60 -18.00
CA GLU A 57 1.26 16.04 -18.27
C GLU A 57 -0.07 16.67 -18.70
N GLU A 58 -1.07 15.91 -19.15
CA GLU A 58 -2.26 16.52 -19.74
C GLU A 58 -3.56 15.86 -19.28
N PRO A 59 -4.60 16.65 -18.91
CA PRO A 59 -5.93 16.11 -18.73
C PRO A 59 -6.43 15.56 -20.07
N ALA A 60 -7.01 14.36 -20.08
CA ALA A 60 -7.54 13.77 -21.31
C ALA A 60 -8.82 14.47 -21.81
N CYS A 61 -9.28 15.51 -21.12
CA CYS A 61 -10.54 16.20 -21.38
C CYS A 61 -10.47 17.71 -21.08
N GLU A 62 -11.50 18.44 -21.50
CA GLU A 62 -11.72 19.83 -21.11
C GLU A 62 -12.29 19.90 -19.69
N ILE A 63 -11.42 20.13 -18.71
CA ILE A 63 -11.84 20.33 -17.31
C ILE A 63 -12.61 21.63 -17.16
N GLN A 64 -13.83 21.54 -16.61
CA GLN A 64 -14.67 22.72 -16.35
C GLN A 64 -14.67 23.13 -14.88
N VAL A 65 -14.67 22.15 -13.97
CA VAL A 65 -14.52 22.36 -12.52
C VAL A 65 -13.60 21.28 -11.99
N ALA A 66 -12.67 21.65 -11.12
CA ALA A 66 -11.79 20.71 -10.44
C ALA A 66 -11.49 21.18 -9.01
N GLY A 67 -11.11 20.23 -8.16
CA GLY A 67 -10.76 20.49 -6.77
C GLY A 67 -11.92 20.33 -5.81
N ILE A 68 -11.57 20.36 -4.53
CA ILE A 68 -12.48 20.29 -3.39
C ILE A 68 -12.07 21.34 -2.36
N ASP A 69 -13.07 22.00 -1.77
CA ASP A 69 -12.85 22.95 -0.68
C ASP A 69 -12.80 22.25 0.69
N ASP A 70 -12.46 22.99 1.74
CA ASP A 70 -12.32 22.42 3.07
C ASP A 70 -13.65 21.93 3.67
N ASN A 71 -14.80 22.52 3.29
CA ASN A 71 -16.10 22.03 3.76
C ASN A 71 -16.38 20.64 3.18
N VAL A 72 -16.05 20.44 1.90
CA VAL A 72 -16.17 19.14 1.22
C VAL A 72 -15.21 18.12 1.82
N LYS A 73 -13.95 18.48 2.11
CA LYS A 73 -13.00 17.59 2.80
C LYS A 73 -13.56 17.10 4.15
N GLN A 74 -14.12 18.02 4.95
CA GLN A 74 -14.74 17.69 6.23
C GLN A 74 -15.99 16.81 6.08
N LEU A 75 -16.80 17.04 5.04
CA LEU A 75 -17.94 16.19 4.73
C LEU A 75 -17.51 14.76 4.40
N ILE A 76 -16.52 14.59 3.52
CA ILE A 76 -16.00 13.27 3.11
C ILE A 76 -15.47 12.52 4.33
N LEU A 77 -14.63 13.17 5.15
CA LEU A 77 -14.11 12.57 6.39
C LEU A 77 -15.24 12.17 7.34
N LYS A 78 -16.22 13.05 7.53
CA LYS A 78 -17.36 12.79 8.41
C LYS A 78 -18.16 11.58 7.95
N LEU A 79 -18.41 11.43 6.64
CA LEU A 79 -19.13 10.29 6.10
C LEU A 79 -18.36 8.99 6.28
N HIS A 80 -17.07 8.96 5.95
CA HIS A 80 -16.23 7.77 6.13
C HIS A 80 -16.17 7.34 7.61
N ASN A 81 -15.89 8.28 8.52
CA ASN A 81 -15.80 7.98 9.94
C ASN A 81 -17.17 7.65 10.56
N HIS A 82 -18.26 8.20 10.04
CA HIS A 82 -19.61 7.79 10.44
C HIS A 82 -19.85 6.31 10.13
N TYR A 83 -19.58 5.88 8.90
CA TYR A 83 -19.77 4.48 8.49
C TYR A 83 -18.82 3.52 9.22
N ARG A 84 -17.56 3.90 9.42
CA ARG A 84 -16.61 3.12 10.23
C ARG A 84 -17.09 2.97 11.68
N SER A 85 -17.64 4.04 12.26
CA SER A 85 -18.19 4.03 13.62
C SER A 85 -19.45 3.17 13.74
N LEU A 86 -20.30 3.13 12.71
CA LEU A 86 -21.45 2.22 12.65
C LEU A 86 -21.00 0.75 12.71
N ILE A 87 -20.02 0.37 11.90
CA ILE A 87 -19.43 -0.98 11.91
C ILE A 87 -18.80 -1.26 13.28
N ALA A 88 -17.88 -0.40 13.72
CA ALA A 88 -17.14 -0.61 14.96
C ALA A 88 -18.06 -0.77 16.18
N GLY A 89 -19.12 0.04 16.25
CA GLY A 89 -20.11 -0.01 17.33
C GLY A 89 -21.13 -1.15 17.22
N GLY A 90 -21.08 -2.00 16.19
CA GLY A 90 -22.03 -3.09 15.99
C GLY A 90 -23.44 -2.64 15.59
N ASN A 91 -23.56 -1.47 14.95
CA ASN A 91 -24.83 -0.90 14.50
C ASN A 91 -25.14 -1.19 13.02
N GLU A 92 -24.30 -1.96 12.35
CA GLU A 92 -24.54 -2.49 11.00
C GLU A 92 -24.89 -3.98 11.10
N THR A 93 -26.07 -4.37 10.64
CA THR A 93 -26.58 -5.73 10.87
C THR A 93 -25.88 -6.81 10.07
N HIS A 94 -25.21 -6.46 8.98
CA HIS A 94 -24.51 -7.42 8.11
C HIS A 94 -23.10 -7.78 8.61
N MET A 95 -22.55 -7.00 9.55
CA MET A 95 -21.14 -7.05 9.94
C MET A 95 -20.98 -7.12 11.47
N PRO A 96 -20.01 -7.90 11.99
CA PRO A 96 -19.70 -7.90 13.41
C PRO A 96 -19.00 -6.60 13.84
N PRO A 97 -19.06 -6.23 15.14
CA PRO A 97 -18.32 -5.07 15.65
C PRO A 97 -16.80 -5.23 15.48
N ALA A 98 -16.10 -4.10 15.45
CA ALA A 98 -14.66 -4.04 15.19
C ALA A 98 -13.88 -3.57 16.42
N ALA A 99 -12.89 -4.35 16.84
CA ALA A 99 -12.06 -4.08 18.01
C ALA A 99 -11.01 -2.98 17.79
N ASN A 100 -10.56 -2.79 16.54
CA ASN A 100 -9.34 -2.06 16.20
C ASN A 100 -9.51 -1.00 15.09
N MET A 101 -10.75 -0.58 14.79
CA MET A 101 -11.06 0.32 13.67
C MET A 101 -10.50 1.73 13.91
N LEU A 102 -9.56 2.19 13.06
CA LEU A 102 -9.00 3.53 13.18
C LEU A 102 -9.97 4.63 12.71
N GLU A 103 -9.92 5.81 13.34
CA GLU A 103 -10.49 7.04 12.79
C GLU A 103 -9.63 7.53 11.61
N MET A 104 -10.26 7.83 10.47
CA MET A 104 -9.58 8.38 9.30
C MET A 104 -9.32 9.88 9.45
N GLU A 105 -8.18 10.32 8.94
CA GLU A 105 -7.77 11.71 8.84
C GLU A 105 -7.45 12.08 7.39
N TRP A 106 -7.51 13.37 7.08
CA TRP A 106 -7.15 13.86 5.76
C TRP A 106 -5.63 13.78 5.53
N ASP A 107 -5.22 13.44 4.32
CA ASP A 107 -3.83 13.57 3.86
C ASP A 107 -3.78 14.29 2.51
N ASP A 108 -3.07 15.43 2.47
CA ASP A 108 -2.98 16.27 1.28
C ASP A 108 -2.12 15.65 0.17
N ASP A 109 -1.21 14.72 0.48
CA ASP A 109 -0.44 14.03 -0.56
C ASP A 109 -1.33 13.06 -1.32
N LEU A 110 -2.14 12.27 -0.61
CA LEU A 110 -3.19 11.43 -1.22
C LEU A 110 -4.16 12.28 -2.04
N ALA A 111 -4.61 13.42 -1.51
CA ALA A 111 -5.55 14.29 -2.21
C ALA A 111 -4.97 14.86 -3.50
N ARG A 112 -3.68 15.21 -3.52
CA ARG A 112 -3.00 15.68 -4.74
C ARG A 112 -2.96 14.61 -5.82
N VAL A 113 -2.64 13.35 -5.45
CA VAL A 113 -2.64 12.23 -6.39
C VAL A 113 -4.04 11.92 -6.88
N ALA A 114 -5.03 11.84 -5.98
CA ALA A 114 -6.43 11.61 -6.32
C ALA A 114 -6.99 12.72 -7.24
N GLN A 115 -6.61 13.99 -7.03
CA GLN A 115 -7.00 15.08 -7.91
C GLN A 115 -6.31 15.01 -9.27
N ALA A 116 -5.03 14.66 -9.31
CA ALA A 116 -4.33 14.42 -10.57
C ALA A 116 -4.98 13.26 -11.35
N HIS A 117 -5.42 12.21 -10.65
CA HIS A 117 -6.19 11.11 -11.24
C HIS A 117 -7.54 11.58 -11.79
N ALA A 118 -8.34 12.32 -11.00
CA ALA A 118 -9.62 12.84 -11.45
C ALA A 118 -9.49 13.75 -12.70
N ASN A 119 -8.39 14.50 -12.79
CA ASN A 119 -8.05 15.31 -13.96
C ASN A 119 -7.74 14.50 -15.23
N LEU A 120 -7.50 13.19 -15.12
CA LEU A 120 -7.38 12.32 -16.29
C LEU A 120 -8.72 12.10 -16.99
N CYS A 121 -9.85 12.35 -16.31
CA CYS A 121 -11.20 12.19 -16.85
C CYS A 121 -11.50 10.77 -17.35
N GLN A 122 -10.90 9.77 -16.70
CA GLN A 122 -11.04 8.35 -17.01
C GLN A 122 -11.66 7.66 -15.80
N PHE A 123 -12.85 7.07 -15.98
CA PHE A 123 -13.50 6.28 -14.93
C PHE A 123 -12.94 4.85 -14.90
N GLU A 124 -11.67 4.76 -14.57
CA GLU A 124 -10.92 3.53 -14.35
C GLU A 124 -9.84 3.79 -13.32
N HIS A 125 -9.40 2.77 -12.60
CA HIS A 125 -8.29 2.93 -11.66
C HIS A 125 -6.97 3.14 -12.40
N ASP A 126 -6.12 4.02 -11.86
CA ASP A 126 -4.70 3.99 -12.20
C ASP A 126 -4.01 2.75 -11.62
N CYS A 127 -2.82 2.46 -12.15
CA CYS A 127 -2.05 1.32 -11.70
C CYS A 127 -1.64 1.49 -10.23
N PRO A 128 -1.50 0.42 -9.42
CA PRO A 128 -1.13 0.55 -8.01
C PRO A 128 0.15 1.37 -7.77
N SER A 129 1.20 1.13 -8.57
CA SER A 129 2.46 1.90 -8.47
C SER A 129 2.37 3.33 -9.03
N CYS A 130 1.28 3.65 -9.75
CA CYS A 130 1.05 4.98 -10.32
C CYS A 130 0.56 5.99 -9.29
N ARG A 131 0.14 5.53 -8.10
CA ARG A 131 -0.36 6.34 -6.99
C ARG A 131 0.42 6.13 -5.69
N SER A 132 1.54 5.41 -5.76
CA SER A 132 2.40 5.17 -4.59
C SER A 132 3.05 6.46 -4.11
N LEU A 133 3.06 6.63 -2.79
CA LEU A 133 3.70 7.74 -2.10
C LEU A 133 4.80 7.22 -1.18
N GLN A 134 5.70 8.12 -0.79
CA GLN A 134 6.77 7.80 0.15
C GLN A 134 6.27 7.24 1.49
N LYS A 135 5.15 7.78 1.99
CA LYS A 135 4.50 7.34 3.23
C LYS A 135 3.59 6.12 3.03
N PHE A 136 3.17 5.86 1.79
CA PHE A 136 2.19 4.83 1.42
C PHE A 136 2.61 4.18 0.11
N THR A 137 3.40 3.11 0.17
CA THR A 137 3.76 2.38 -1.06
C THR A 137 2.54 1.67 -1.65
N ASP A 138 1.64 1.20 -0.79
CA ASP A 138 0.34 0.65 -1.17
C ASP A 138 -0.75 1.66 -0.84
N VAL A 139 -1.40 2.19 -1.88
CA VAL A 139 -2.51 3.15 -1.79
C VAL A 139 -3.76 2.50 -2.36
N GLY A 140 -4.85 2.51 -1.60
CA GLY A 140 -6.18 2.08 -2.05
C GLY A 140 -6.89 3.18 -2.82
N GLN A 141 -7.95 2.87 -3.59
CA GLN A 141 -8.71 3.89 -4.33
C GLN A 141 -10.15 3.47 -4.54
N ASN A 142 -11.06 4.42 -4.32
CA ASN A 142 -12.45 4.30 -4.70
C ASN A 142 -12.78 5.36 -5.75
N LEU A 143 -13.56 4.97 -6.75
CA LEU A 143 -14.02 5.86 -7.80
C LEU A 143 -15.54 5.93 -7.80
N CYS A 144 -16.07 7.10 -8.13
CA CYS A 144 -17.48 7.31 -8.36
C CYS A 144 -17.64 8.16 -9.61
N LEU A 145 -18.65 7.87 -10.43
CA LEU A 145 -19.00 8.65 -11.60
C LEU A 145 -20.49 8.95 -11.57
N ASP A 146 -20.82 10.23 -11.69
CA ASP A 146 -22.18 10.68 -11.99
C ASP A 146 -22.22 11.28 -13.39
N ARG A 147 -23.30 11.01 -14.11
CA ARG A 147 -23.58 11.62 -15.41
C ARG A 147 -24.89 12.38 -15.37
N THR A 148 -24.91 13.56 -15.96
CA THR A 148 -26.07 14.47 -15.84
C THR A 148 -26.26 15.37 -17.04
N THR A 149 -27.51 15.76 -17.28
CA THR A 149 -27.92 16.77 -18.27
C THR A 149 -28.24 18.12 -17.64
N ARG A 150 -28.10 18.24 -16.31
CA ARG A 150 -28.37 19.49 -15.59
C ARG A 150 -27.35 20.54 -15.98
N ASP A 151 -27.82 21.77 -16.14
CA ASP A 151 -26.94 22.93 -16.24
C ASP A 151 -26.23 23.16 -14.90
N ASP A 152 -24.91 23.37 -14.94
CA ASP A 152 -24.03 23.63 -13.80
C ASP A 152 -24.22 22.69 -12.58
N PRO A 153 -24.05 21.37 -12.77
CA PRO A 153 -24.28 20.40 -11.70
C PRO A 153 -23.18 20.52 -10.63
N GLN A 154 -23.61 20.48 -9.37
CA GLN A 154 -22.71 20.47 -8.22
C GLN A 154 -22.35 19.03 -7.81
N PRO A 155 -21.16 18.81 -7.21
CA PRO A 155 -20.79 17.49 -6.70
C PRO A 155 -21.71 17.00 -5.58
N ASP A 156 -22.06 15.72 -5.60
CA ASP A 156 -22.85 15.01 -4.58
C ASP A 156 -22.01 13.92 -3.91
N TRP A 157 -21.09 14.36 -3.06
CA TRP A 157 -20.21 13.47 -2.30
C TRP A 157 -20.96 12.53 -1.35
N GLU A 158 -22.10 12.96 -0.81
CA GLU A 158 -22.92 12.12 0.07
C GLU A 158 -23.46 10.90 -0.67
N SER A 159 -24.02 11.11 -1.86
CA SER A 159 -24.50 10.02 -2.73
C SER A 159 -23.38 9.05 -3.14
N CYS A 160 -22.20 9.57 -3.52
CA CYS A 160 -21.05 8.72 -3.89
C CYS A 160 -20.56 7.86 -2.72
N VAL A 161 -20.28 8.47 -1.58
CA VAL A 161 -19.76 7.74 -0.40
C VAL A 161 -20.80 6.76 0.13
N ARG A 162 -22.08 7.12 0.11
CA ARG A 162 -23.16 6.21 0.49
C ARG A 162 -23.25 5.00 -0.44
N ARG A 163 -23.15 5.17 -1.76
CA ARG A 163 -23.17 4.03 -2.71
C ARG A 163 -22.05 3.05 -2.45
N TRP A 164 -20.85 3.54 -2.16
CA TRP A 164 -19.73 2.69 -1.76
C TRP A 164 -20.04 1.91 -0.48
N TYR A 165 -20.63 2.55 0.53
CA TYR A 165 -21.00 1.87 1.77
C TYR A 165 -22.13 0.84 1.58
N ASP A 166 -23.15 1.16 0.78
CA ASP A 166 -24.34 0.32 0.56
C ASP A 166 -23.98 -1.06 -0.05
N GLU A 167 -22.77 -1.23 -0.61
CA GLU A 167 -22.21 -2.54 -1.01
C GLU A 167 -22.08 -3.52 0.17
N VAL A 168 -22.13 -3.06 1.43
CA VAL A 168 -22.19 -3.90 2.63
C VAL A 168 -23.29 -4.97 2.55
N SER A 169 -24.40 -4.65 1.89
CA SER A 169 -25.53 -5.57 1.68
C SER A 169 -25.20 -6.77 0.78
N LEU A 170 -24.13 -6.67 -0.01
CA LEU A 170 -23.62 -7.72 -0.89
C LEU A 170 -22.43 -8.46 -0.28
N PHE A 171 -21.80 -7.90 0.75
CA PHE A 171 -20.59 -8.46 1.34
C PHE A 171 -20.88 -9.63 2.30
N SER A 172 -20.05 -10.68 2.22
CA SER A 172 -20.13 -11.82 3.13
C SER A 172 -19.13 -11.66 4.27
N ASN A 173 -19.60 -11.64 5.53
CA ASN A 173 -18.71 -11.61 6.70
C ASN A 173 -17.67 -12.75 6.72
N ALA A 174 -17.97 -13.91 6.14
CA ALA A 174 -17.01 -15.01 6.02
C ALA A 174 -15.80 -14.67 5.12
N SER A 175 -15.92 -13.62 4.29
CA SER A 175 -14.86 -13.09 3.43
C SER A 175 -14.04 -11.99 4.11
N ARG A 176 -14.25 -11.72 5.41
CA ARG A 176 -13.52 -10.71 6.20
C ARG A 176 -12.12 -11.17 6.60
N THR A 177 -12.00 -12.44 7.01
CA THR A 177 -10.76 -13.04 7.53
C THR A 177 -10.74 -14.56 7.26
N PRO A 178 -9.77 -15.10 6.50
CA PRO A 178 -8.89 -14.35 5.61
C PRO A 178 -9.71 -13.61 4.54
N PHE A 179 -9.28 -12.40 4.19
CA PHE A 179 -10.01 -11.54 3.28
C PHE A 179 -10.08 -12.13 1.88
N GLN A 180 -11.29 -12.17 1.31
CA GLN A 180 -11.52 -12.55 -0.08
C GLN A 180 -12.11 -11.36 -0.82
N PHE A 181 -11.36 -10.89 -1.82
CA PHE A 181 -11.78 -9.75 -2.62
C PHE A 181 -12.88 -10.13 -3.60
N ASP A 182 -13.91 -9.28 -3.69
CA ASP A 182 -14.95 -9.36 -4.71
C ASP A 182 -15.24 -7.96 -5.26
N LEU A 183 -15.28 -7.84 -6.60
CA LEU A 183 -15.37 -6.56 -7.31
C LEU A 183 -16.58 -5.69 -6.88
N PRO A 184 -17.80 -6.23 -6.70
CA PRO A 184 -18.97 -5.45 -6.27
C PRO A 184 -18.95 -4.94 -4.83
N THR A 185 -17.94 -5.31 -4.04
CA THR A 185 -17.82 -4.92 -2.62
C THR A 185 -16.50 -4.22 -2.30
N GLY A 186 -15.69 -3.98 -3.33
CA GLY A 186 -14.35 -3.42 -3.20
C GLY A 186 -14.35 -2.03 -2.58
N HIS A 187 -15.38 -1.22 -2.83
CA HIS A 187 -15.44 0.13 -2.28
C HIS A 187 -15.78 0.11 -0.80
N PHE A 188 -16.80 -0.66 -0.42
CA PHE A 188 -17.17 -0.85 0.99
C PHE A 188 -16.00 -1.38 1.81
N THR A 189 -15.37 -2.46 1.34
CA THR A 189 -14.27 -3.13 2.04
C THR A 189 -13.08 -2.21 2.28
N GLN A 190 -12.75 -1.32 1.32
CA GLN A 190 -11.74 -0.29 1.49
C GLN A 190 -12.16 0.78 2.52
N MET A 191 -13.41 1.25 2.49
CA MET A 191 -13.89 2.26 3.44
C MET A 191 -13.79 1.79 4.90
N VAL A 192 -14.00 0.50 5.15
CA VAL A 192 -14.03 -0.09 6.50
C VAL A 192 -12.79 -0.94 6.82
N TRP A 193 -11.69 -0.75 6.09
CA TRP A 193 -10.43 -1.40 6.39
C TRP A 193 -9.80 -0.78 7.64
N ALA A 194 -9.62 -1.57 8.72
CA ALA A 194 -9.26 -1.06 10.05
C ALA A 194 -7.95 -0.27 10.07
N THR A 195 -6.94 -0.73 9.32
CA THR A 195 -5.61 -0.10 9.31
C THR A 195 -5.51 1.09 8.36
N THR A 196 -6.48 1.29 7.46
CA THR A 196 -6.55 2.49 6.62
C THR A 196 -7.04 3.66 7.48
N TRP A 197 -6.20 4.69 7.61
CA TRP A 197 -6.49 5.82 8.49
C TRP A 197 -6.16 7.18 7.86
N LYS A 198 -5.60 7.22 6.65
CA LYS A 198 -5.51 8.43 5.84
C LYS A 198 -6.39 8.29 4.60
N ILE A 199 -7.01 9.39 4.22
CA ILE A 199 -7.77 9.53 2.99
C ILE A 199 -7.47 10.89 2.36
N GLY A 200 -7.38 10.94 1.04
CA GLY A 200 -7.36 12.17 0.28
C GLY A 200 -8.11 11.99 -1.02
N CYS A 201 -8.91 12.98 -1.41
CA CYS A 201 -9.80 12.86 -2.56
C CYS A 201 -9.64 14.02 -3.53
N GLY A 202 -10.07 13.78 -4.77
CA GLY A 202 -10.14 14.75 -5.85
C GLY A 202 -11.48 14.66 -6.59
N TYR A 203 -11.82 15.75 -7.26
CA TYR A 203 -13.05 15.86 -8.04
C TYR A 203 -12.79 16.63 -9.33
N THR A 204 -13.39 16.15 -10.42
CA THR A 204 -13.34 16.81 -11.72
C THR A 204 -14.67 16.66 -12.44
N ARG A 205 -15.20 17.79 -12.96
CA ARG A 205 -16.34 17.85 -13.87
C ARG A 205 -15.89 18.22 -15.27
N TYR A 206 -16.34 17.46 -16.25
CA TYR A 206 -15.99 17.63 -17.66
C TYR A 206 -17.15 17.29 -18.59
N PRO A 207 -17.14 17.74 -19.86
CA PRO A 207 -18.15 17.37 -20.85
C PRO A 207 -18.24 15.85 -21.01
N SER A 208 -19.46 15.31 -20.96
CA SER A 208 -19.67 13.88 -21.18
C SER A 208 -19.50 13.53 -22.66
N THR A 209 -18.86 12.40 -22.93
CA THR A 209 -18.83 11.80 -24.27
C THR A 209 -19.96 10.79 -24.48
N GLU A 210 -20.81 10.56 -23.46
CA GLU A 210 -21.87 9.55 -23.44
C GLU A 210 -23.26 10.21 -23.57
N PRO A 211 -23.92 10.16 -24.75
CA PRO A 211 -25.28 10.67 -24.88
C PRO A 211 -26.28 9.92 -23.99
N PRO A 212 -27.29 10.60 -23.41
CA PRO A 212 -27.67 12.00 -23.63
C PRO A 212 -27.01 12.98 -22.66
N PHE A 213 -25.99 12.56 -21.89
CA PHE A 213 -25.44 13.36 -20.80
C PHE A 213 -24.63 14.54 -21.30
N THR A 214 -24.65 15.63 -20.53
CA THR A 214 -23.89 16.85 -20.80
C THR A 214 -22.58 16.85 -20.04
N TYR A 215 -22.59 16.35 -18.80
CA TYR A 215 -21.41 16.34 -17.92
C TYR A 215 -21.20 14.98 -17.27
N ASP A 216 -19.93 14.63 -17.15
CA ASP A 216 -19.41 13.58 -16.28
C ASP A 216 -18.77 14.24 -15.05
N LEU A 217 -19.07 13.71 -13.87
CA LEU A 217 -18.60 14.16 -12.57
C LEU A 217 -17.84 12.99 -11.94
N LEU A 218 -16.50 13.06 -11.99
CA LEU A 218 -15.61 12.02 -11.49
C LEU A 218 -15.11 12.39 -10.10
N TYR A 219 -15.29 11.45 -9.17
CA TYR A 219 -14.82 11.54 -7.79
C TYR A 219 -13.80 10.43 -7.58
N THR A 220 -12.63 10.79 -7.05
CA THR A 220 -11.56 9.85 -6.73
C THR A 220 -11.17 10.03 -5.28
N CYS A 221 -11.11 8.95 -4.51
CA CYS A 221 -10.54 8.95 -3.17
C CYS A 221 -9.44 7.92 -3.09
N ASP A 222 -8.25 8.35 -2.65
CA ASP A 222 -7.10 7.51 -2.38
C ASP A 222 -6.96 7.28 -0.86
N TYR A 223 -6.54 6.06 -0.48
CA TYR A 223 -6.56 5.57 0.90
C TYR A 223 -5.19 5.07 1.35
N GLY A 224 -4.73 5.48 2.53
CA GLY A 224 -3.41 5.19 3.06
C GLY A 224 -3.41 4.61 4.49
N PRO A 225 -2.72 3.48 4.73
CA PRO A 225 -2.32 2.48 3.73
C PRO A 225 -3.55 1.90 3.01
N GLY A 226 -3.33 1.33 1.82
CA GLY A 226 -4.37 0.63 1.07
C GLY A 226 -4.94 -0.57 1.82
N GLY A 227 -6.24 -0.82 1.61
CA GLY A 227 -6.94 -1.98 2.12
C GLY A 227 -7.02 -3.10 1.08
N ASN A 228 -8.04 -3.94 1.22
CA ASN A 228 -8.39 -5.01 0.27
C ASN A 228 -7.27 -6.02 0.00
N ILE A 229 -6.42 -6.26 1.00
CA ILE A 229 -5.29 -7.18 0.91
C ILE A 229 -5.82 -8.61 0.96
N VAL A 230 -5.77 -9.31 -0.17
CA VAL A 230 -6.20 -10.72 -0.27
C VAL A 230 -5.44 -11.57 0.73
N GLY A 231 -6.17 -12.39 1.49
CA GLY A 231 -5.60 -13.21 2.56
C GLY A 231 -5.36 -12.47 3.88
N GLY A 232 -5.46 -11.13 3.89
CA GLY A 232 -5.34 -10.31 5.09
C GLY A 232 -6.59 -10.35 5.98
N GLU A 233 -6.69 -9.40 6.90
CA GLU A 233 -7.88 -9.21 7.75
C GLU A 233 -8.37 -7.78 7.61
N MET A 234 -9.65 -7.61 7.24
CA MET A 234 -10.22 -6.26 7.07
C MET A 234 -10.20 -5.46 8.37
N TYR A 235 -10.63 -6.09 9.45
CA TYR A 235 -10.64 -5.57 10.82
C TYR A 235 -10.78 -6.74 11.78
N GLU A 236 -10.34 -6.57 13.02
CA GLU A 236 -10.46 -7.60 14.05
C GLU A 236 -11.86 -7.54 14.68
N GLU A 237 -12.54 -8.68 14.72
CA GLU A 237 -13.86 -8.77 15.36
C GLU A 237 -13.74 -8.72 16.88
N GLY A 238 -14.55 -7.86 17.50
CA GLY A 238 -14.61 -7.73 18.95
C GLY A 238 -15.32 -6.45 19.38
N ASP A 239 -15.45 -6.27 20.69
CA ASP A 239 -16.07 -5.07 21.25
C ASP A 239 -15.30 -3.82 20.80
N ALA A 240 -16.04 -2.77 20.46
CA ALA A 240 -15.44 -1.51 20.02
C ALA A 240 -14.33 -1.07 20.98
N CYS A 241 -13.17 -0.77 20.43
CA CYS A 241 -11.99 -0.29 21.17
C CYS A 241 -11.34 -1.30 22.12
N SER A 242 -11.70 -2.58 22.04
CA SER A 242 -11.05 -3.63 22.83
C SER A 242 -9.62 -3.97 22.39
N ASN A 243 -9.23 -3.61 21.15
CA ASN A 243 -7.87 -3.84 20.65
C ASN A 243 -7.35 -2.70 19.76
N CYS A 244 -7.49 -1.45 20.22
CA CYS A 244 -6.95 -0.31 19.48
C CYS A 244 -5.42 -0.39 19.30
N PRO A 245 -4.89 -0.03 18.11
CA PRO A 245 -3.45 -0.02 17.85
C PRO A 245 -2.66 0.86 18.84
N GLU A 246 -1.41 0.49 19.10
CA GLU A 246 -0.54 1.27 20.00
C GLU A 246 -0.32 2.69 19.44
N GLY A 247 -0.25 3.70 20.31
CA GLY A 247 -0.24 5.11 19.88
C GLY A 247 -1.60 5.69 19.50
N THR A 248 -2.69 4.98 19.82
CA THR A 248 -4.06 5.46 19.67
C THR A 248 -4.81 5.42 20.99
N CYS A 249 -5.95 6.10 21.04
CA CYS A 249 -6.89 6.11 22.16
C CYS A 249 -8.30 5.85 21.63
N CYS A 250 -9.24 5.55 22.52
CA CYS A 250 -10.67 5.54 22.20
C CYS A 250 -11.53 5.90 23.41
N GLY A 251 -12.64 6.62 23.16
CA GLY A 251 -13.62 6.95 24.19
C GLY A 251 -12.98 7.75 25.33
N SER A 252 -13.22 7.32 26.57
CA SER A 252 -12.70 7.99 27.76
C SER A 252 -11.17 8.11 27.78
N SER A 253 -10.45 7.14 27.22
CA SER A 253 -8.98 7.19 27.16
C SER A 253 -8.44 8.31 26.25
N CYS A 254 -9.27 8.84 25.34
CA CYS A 254 -8.93 10.03 24.56
C CYS A 254 -9.19 11.33 25.33
N GLU A 255 -10.29 11.39 26.10
CA GLU A 255 -10.60 12.55 26.94
C GLU A 255 -9.48 12.80 27.96
N GLU A 256 -8.96 11.73 28.57
CA GLU A 256 -7.80 11.78 29.47
C GLU A 256 -6.54 12.35 28.80
N GLN A 257 -6.42 12.20 27.48
CA GLN A 257 -5.30 12.68 26.67
C GLN A 257 -5.59 14.01 25.97
N ASN A 258 -6.72 14.66 26.26
CA ASN A 258 -7.21 15.87 25.58
C ASN A 258 -7.33 15.71 24.04
N VAL A 259 -7.72 14.51 23.60
CA VAL A 259 -7.96 14.19 22.18
C VAL A 259 -9.46 14.21 21.91
N ASP A 260 -9.91 15.08 20.99
CA ASP A 260 -11.34 15.20 20.59
C ASP A 260 -11.79 13.95 19.81
N THR A 261 -12.71 13.17 20.37
CA THR A 261 -13.34 12.03 19.68
C THR A 261 -14.76 12.37 19.27
N ARG A 262 -14.99 12.50 17.97
CA ARG A 262 -16.33 12.76 17.42
C ARG A 262 -17.07 11.49 17.04
N PHE A 263 -16.35 10.38 16.88
CA PHE A 263 -16.87 9.11 16.39
C PHE A 263 -16.67 8.03 17.45
N LYS A 264 -17.78 7.47 17.93
CA LYS A 264 -17.74 6.44 18.97
C LYS A 264 -17.17 5.14 18.42
N GLY A 265 -16.38 4.44 19.23
CA GLY A 265 -15.85 3.12 18.87
C GLY A 265 -14.66 3.14 17.91
N LEU A 266 -14.17 4.32 17.50
CA LEU A 266 -12.98 4.44 16.66
C LEU A 266 -11.72 4.71 17.48
N CYS A 267 -10.63 4.08 17.07
CA CYS A 267 -9.30 4.27 17.60
C CYS A 267 -8.66 5.50 16.95
N LYS A 268 -8.41 6.54 17.73
CA LYS A 268 -7.87 7.81 17.25
C LYS A 268 -6.39 7.94 17.59
N PRO A 269 -5.51 8.28 16.63
CA PRO A 269 -4.13 8.60 16.95
C PRO A 269 -3.99 9.67 18.03
N THR A 270 -3.07 9.46 18.96
CA THR A 270 -2.83 10.44 20.05
C THR A 270 -1.82 11.50 19.66
N THR A 271 -1.12 11.30 18.54
CA THR A 271 -0.13 12.23 18.00
C THR A 271 -0.24 12.33 16.47
N PRO A 272 0.26 13.41 15.84
CA PRO A 272 0.26 13.57 14.38
C PRO A 272 1.02 12.48 13.63
N GLU A 273 1.93 11.80 14.31
CA GLU A 273 2.66 10.65 13.78
C GLU A 273 1.72 9.46 13.51
N GLY A 274 0.51 9.40 14.06
CA GLY A 274 -0.39 8.28 13.76
C GLY A 274 -0.17 7.04 14.63
N PRO A 275 -0.79 5.90 14.28
CA PRO A 275 -0.61 4.65 15.00
C PRO A 275 0.83 4.14 14.90
N LYS A 276 1.29 3.45 15.93
CA LYS A 276 2.62 2.84 16.01
C LYS A 276 2.60 1.42 15.42
N PRO A 277 3.70 0.94 14.81
CA PRO A 277 3.80 -0.44 14.38
C PRO A 277 3.63 -1.41 15.55
N SER A 278 2.81 -2.44 15.37
CA SER A 278 2.62 -3.47 16.40
C SER A 278 3.91 -4.26 16.63
N VAL A 279 4.38 -4.26 17.88
CA VAL A 279 5.52 -5.06 18.35
C VAL A 279 5.06 -5.95 19.49
N SER A 280 5.12 -7.27 19.28
CA SER A 280 4.86 -8.22 20.37
C SER A 280 5.89 -8.04 21.49
N LYS A 281 5.41 -7.72 22.69
CA LYS A 281 6.27 -7.62 23.89
C LYS A 281 6.68 -8.98 24.42
N LYS A 282 5.97 -10.05 24.04
CA LYS A 282 6.23 -11.41 24.51
C LYS A 282 7.54 -11.94 23.93
N GLY A 283 8.54 -12.09 24.79
CA GLY A 283 9.85 -12.62 24.39
C GLY A 283 10.70 -11.60 23.62
N LEU A 284 10.35 -10.31 23.63
CA LEU A 284 11.12 -9.28 22.93
C LEU A 284 12.52 -9.13 23.54
N ILE A 285 13.55 -9.27 22.70
CA ILE A 285 14.97 -9.08 23.07
C ILE A 285 15.44 -7.71 22.60
N TRP A 286 15.08 -7.31 21.38
CA TRP A 286 15.45 -6.04 20.78
C TRP A 286 14.43 -5.62 19.73
N ALA A 287 14.10 -4.33 19.68
CA ALA A 287 13.38 -3.71 18.59
C ALA A 287 14.09 -2.43 18.16
N CYS A 288 14.11 -2.20 16.86
CA CYS A 288 14.46 -0.93 16.26
C CYS A 288 13.38 -0.54 15.24
N LEU A 289 12.64 0.52 15.54
CA LEU A 289 11.56 1.08 14.73
C LEU A 289 11.92 2.48 14.18
N PHE A 290 13.15 2.93 14.42
CA PHE A 290 13.67 4.26 14.04
C PHE A 290 12.78 5.43 14.49
N ASN A 291 12.17 5.29 15.68
CA ASN A 291 11.41 6.34 16.34
C ASN A 291 12.08 6.76 17.65
N ASN A 292 11.53 7.79 18.30
CA ASN A 292 12.06 8.31 19.56
C ASN A 292 12.13 7.24 20.67
N GLU A 293 11.20 6.29 20.71
CA GLU A 293 11.16 5.23 21.72
C GLU A 293 12.28 4.21 21.57
N THR A 294 12.72 3.96 20.34
CA THR A 294 13.77 2.99 20.03
C THR A 294 15.10 3.64 19.64
N ALA A 295 15.23 4.97 19.74
CA ALA A 295 16.38 5.72 19.24
C ALA A 295 17.74 5.20 19.75
N GLU A 296 17.89 5.00 21.06
CA GLU A 296 19.12 4.44 21.66
C GLU A 296 19.42 3.02 21.14
N SER A 297 18.36 2.24 20.93
CA SER A 297 18.46 0.87 20.42
C SER A 297 18.75 0.81 18.92
N CYS A 298 18.55 1.91 18.21
CA CYS A 298 18.72 2.06 16.76
C CYS A 298 20.02 2.77 16.39
N GLU A 299 20.92 3.06 17.33
CA GLU A 299 22.17 3.73 16.99
C GLU A 299 23.01 2.91 16.01
N THR A 300 23.47 3.57 14.95
CA THR A 300 24.26 2.96 13.89
C THR A 300 25.55 3.72 13.62
N VAL A 301 26.48 3.06 12.94
CA VAL A 301 27.66 3.63 12.31
C VAL A 301 27.63 3.19 10.84
N SER A 302 27.96 4.08 9.92
CA SER A 302 28.03 3.76 8.50
C SER A 302 29.41 4.04 7.91
N ASP A 303 29.74 3.32 6.85
CA ASP A 303 30.88 3.60 5.97
C ASP A 303 30.38 3.72 4.52
N PRO A 304 30.53 4.88 3.85
CA PRO A 304 31.09 6.12 4.39
C PRO A 304 30.23 6.69 5.53
N PRO A 305 30.79 7.56 6.39
CA PRO A 305 30.03 8.22 7.44
C PRO A 305 28.84 9.01 6.87
N ASN A 306 27.69 8.94 7.55
CA ASN A 306 26.43 9.60 7.16
C ASN A 306 25.85 9.13 5.81
N ALA A 307 26.12 7.89 5.41
CA ALA A 307 25.57 7.30 4.18
C ALA A 307 24.05 7.06 4.24
N PHE A 308 23.46 7.05 5.44
CA PHE A 308 22.05 6.77 5.66
C PHE A 308 21.34 7.95 6.29
N ASN A 309 20.11 8.21 5.85
CA ASN A 309 19.23 9.22 6.40
C ASN A 309 18.02 8.57 7.06
N THR A 310 17.69 9.00 8.28
CA THR A 310 16.42 8.61 8.91
C THR A 310 15.28 9.41 8.33
N LYS A 311 14.22 8.73 7.90
CA LYS A 311 13.01 9.33 7.35
C LYS A 311 11.81 8.97 8.22
N PRO A 312 10.89 9.91 8.49
CA PRO A 312 9.70 9.63 9.28
C PRO A 312 8.74 8.72 8.50
N LEU A 313 8.07 7.83 9.21
CA LEU A 313 7.00 6.98 8.70
C LEU A 313 6.00 6.72 9.81
N PHE A 314 5.06 7.64 9.96
CA PHE A 314 4.06 7.62 11.01
C PHE A 314 4.68 7.50 12.42
N GLY A 315 4.14 6.66 13.30
CA GLY A 315 4.70 6.38 14.64
C GLY A 315 6.07 5.69 14.64
N ALA A 316 6.67 5.52 13.46
CA ALA A 316 7.97 4.93 13.20
C ALA A 316 8.85 5.83 12.32
N GLY A 317 10.05 5.36 12.01
CA GLY A 317 10.86 5.87 10.93
C GLY A 317 11.46 4.72 10.14
N TYR A 318 12.32 5.05 9.19
CA TYR A 318 13.16 4.09 8.49
C TYR A 318 14.48 4.74 8.11
N LEU A 319 15.54 3.93 7.97
CA LEU A 319 16.78 4.40 7.36
C LEU A 319 16.69 4.21 5.85
N GLU A 320 17.19 5.18 5.08
CA GLU A 320 17.31 5.07 3.64
C GLU A 320 18.67 5.58 3.14
N THR A 321 19.18 4.92 2.11
CA THR A 321 20.32 5.36 1.32
C THR A 321 20.05 5.16 -0.17
N VAL A 322 20.71 5.96 -1.01
CA VAL A 322 20.78 5.80 -2.45
C VAL A 322 22.25 5.65 -2.82
N VAL A 323 22.58 4.60 -3.56
CA VAL A 323 23.94 4.21 -3.89
C VAL A 323 24.13 4.23 -5.40
N GLU A 324 25.06 5.07 -5.85
CA GLU A 324 25.45 5.17 -7.26
C GLU A 324 26.24 3.94 -7.74
N GLY A 325 26.22 3.70 -9.05
CA GLY A 325 26.99 2.64 -9.68
C GLY A 325 28.47 2.64 -9.29
N GLY A 326 28.97 1.49 -8.84
CA GLY A 326 30.37 1.27 -8.48
C GLY A 326 30.68 1.52 -7.00
N ASN A 327 29.70 1.98 -6.25
CA ASN A 327 29.85 2.26 -4.83
C ASN A 327 29.25 1.16 -3.95
N ARG A 328 29.67 1.20 -2.68
CA ARG A 328 29.18 0.37 -1.59
C ARG A 328 29.00 1.23 -0.36
N VAL A 329 27.99 0.89 0.42
CA VAL A 329 27.76 1.45 1.75
C VAL A 329 27.57 0.32 2.75
N GLU A 330 28.10 0.50 3.95
CA GLU A 330 27.90 -0.42 5.07
C GLU A 330 27.24 0.29 6.24
N LEU A 331 26.40 -0.43 6.97
CA LEU A 331 25.69 0.02 8.16
C LEU A 331 25.92 -1.01 9.27
N THR A 332 26.28 -0.58 10.47
CA THR A 332 26.43 -1.46 11.63
C THR A 332 25.68 -0.86 12.82
N PHE A 333 24.82 -1.64 13.46
CA PHE A 333 24.16 -1.25 14.69
C PHE A 333 25.14 -1.32 15.85
N LYS A 334 25.23 -0.26 16.66
CA LYS A 334 26.12 -0.25 17.84
C LYS A 334 25.67 -1.24 18.91
N ARG A 335 24.36 -1.49 19.00
CA ARG A 335 23.80 -2.44 19.96
C ARG A 335 24.14 -3.88 19.56
N THR A 336 24.71 -4.61 20.51
CA THR A 336 24.93 -6.06 20.39
C THR A 336 23.73 -6.81 20.97
N ILE A 337 23.18 -7.75 20.20
CA ILE A 337 22.17 -8.70 20.64
C ILE A 337 22.84 -9.73 21.55
N LYS A 338 22.29 -9.92 22.75
CA LYS A 338 22.67 -11.02 23.63
C LYS A 338 21.42 -11.74 24.10
N SER A 339 21.09 -12.85 23.46
CA SER A 339 19.92 -13.64 23.83
C SER A 339 20.20 -14.47 25.10
N PRO A 340 19.27 -14.53 26.07
CA PRO A 340 19.41 -15.36 27.26
C PRO A 340 19.28 -16.86 26.94
N GLN A 341 18.48 -17.22 25.93
CA GLN A 341 18.23 -18.60 25.50
C GLN A 341 18.40 -18.75 23.98
N SER A 342 18.52 -19.99 23.53
CA SER A 342 18.63 -20.35 22.12
C SER A 342 17.45 -21.25 21.73
N PRO A 343 16.92 -21.16 20.50
CA PRO A 343 17.24 -20.17 19.45
C PRO A 343 16.54 -18.83 19.69
N PHE A 344 16.96 -17.80 18.96
CA PHE A 344 16.26 -16.52 18.86
C PHE A 344 16.03 -16.14 17.39
N CYS A 345 14.95 -15.41 17.13
CA CYS A 345 14.49 -15.04 15.80
C CYS A 345 14.80 -13.58 15.52
N ILE A 346 15.38 -13.30 14.36
CA ILE A 346 15.55 -11.94 13.84
C ILE A 346 14.58 -11.77 12.66
N ASN A 347 13.75 -10.73 12.71
CA ASN A 347 12.87 -10.30 11.63
C ASN A 347 13.35 -8.93 11.13
N ILE A 348 13.51 -8.82 9.82
CA ILE A 348 13.98 -7.63 9.13
C ILE A 348 12.95 -7.25 8.07
N GLU A 349 12.45 -6.02 8.13
CA GLU A 349 11.60 -5.45 7.08
C GLU A 349 12.40 -4.36 6.35
N TYR A 350 12.53 -4.52 5.04
CA TYR A 350 13.36 -3.65 4.21
C TYR A 350 12.79 -3.51 2.79
N ALA A 351 13.28 -2.54 2.04
CA ALA A 351 13.08 -2.47 0.60
C ALA A 351 14.39 -2.17 -0.12
N LYS A 352 14.55 -2.71 -1.31
CA LYS A 352 15.65 -2.37 -2.22
C LYS A 352 15.18 -2.34 -3.66
N GLY A 353 15.88 -1.59 -4.51
CA GLY A 353 15.58 -1.58 -5.94
C GLY A 353 16.23 -0.41 -6.67
N PRO A 354 15.95 -0.27 -7.97
CA PRO A 354 16.43 0.87 -8.73
C PRO A 354 15.79 2.17 -8.21
N SER A 355 16.53 3.28 -8.30
CA SER A 355 16.02 4.59 -7.90
C SER A 355 15.02 5.18 -8.89
N MET A 356 14.99 4.64 -10.12
CA MET A 356 13.99 4.93 -11.14
C MET A 356 13.30 3.64 -11.58
N ALA A 357 11.97 3.67 -11.69
CA ALA A 357 11.22 2.54 -12.21
C ALA A 357 11.64 2.22 -13.65
N GLY A 358 11.67 0.93 -14.01
CA GLY A 358 12.09 0.45 -15.33
C GLY A 358 13.58 0.18 -15.47
N ASP A 359 14.42 0.75 -14.60
CA ASP A 359 15.84 0.40 -14.54
C ASP A 359 16.05 -1.01 -13.98
N LYS A 360 17.22 -1.60 -14.28
CA LYS A 360 17.58 -2.93 -13.79
C LYS A 360 17.90 -2.89 -12.29
N ALA A 361 17.37 -3.87 -11.55
CA ALA A 361 17.65 -4.05 -10.13
C ALA A 361 18.99 -4.77 -9.92
N ASP A 362 20.09 -4.02 -9.90
CA ASP A 362 21.45 -4.57 -9.81
C ASP A 362 22.06 -4.52 -8.39
N GLY A 363 21.36 -3.94 -7.42
CA GLY A 363 21.86 -3.79 -6.05
C GLY A 363 21.85 -5.10 -5.25
N SER A 364 23.01 -5.47 -4.69
CA SER A 364 23.16 -6.63 -3.80
C SER A 364 23.18 -6.18 -2.34
N LEU A 365 22.26 -6.73 -1.54
CA LEU A 365 22.14 -6.49 -0.12
C LEU A 365 22.64 -7.70 0.65
N ARG A 366 23.56 -7.47 1.59
CA ARG A 366 24.15 -8.51 2.44
C ARG A 366 23.90 -8.20 3.89
N LEU A 367 23.41 -9.20 4.63
CA LEU A 367 23.35 -9.18 6.08
C LEU A 367 24.73 -9.51 6.64
N LEU A 368 25.24 -8.66 7.53
CA LEU A 368 26.49 -8.86 8.24
C LEU A 368 26.18 -9.18 9.70
N LEU A 369 26.51 -10.38 10.16
CA LEU A 369 26.42 -10.73 11.57
C LEU A 369 27.83 -10.94 12.12
N THR A 370 28.26 -10.09 13.04
CA THR A 370 29.59 -10.15 13.66
C THR A 370 29.49 -10.43 15.15
N SER A 371 30.49 -11.08 15.74
CA SER A 371 30.57 -11.25 17.20
C SER A 371 31.82 -10.57 17.75
N PRO A 372 31.72 -9.65 18.72
CA PRO A 372 32.89 -9.01 19.31
C PRO A 372 33.76 -9.98 20.13
N VAL A 373 33.24 -11.17 20.46
CA VAL A 373 33.93 -12.19 21.27
C VAL A 373 34.66 -13.20 20.39
N LEU A 374 34.17 -13.44 19.18
CA LEU A 374 34.80 -14.34 18.23
C LEU A 374 35.38 -13.50 17.10
N ASN A 375 36.71 -13.42 17.03
CA ASN A 375 37.47 -12.66 16.02
C ASN A 375 37.18 -13.03 14.54
N LEU A 376 36.22 -13.92 14.24
CA LEU A 376 36.03 -14.57 12.94
C LEU A 376 34.61 -15.06 12.62
N PHE A 377 33.57 -14.69 13.39
CA PHE A 377 32.21 -15.08 13.01
C PHE A 377 31.56 -13.95 12.21
N GLN A 378 31.77 -13.94 10.89
CA GLN A 378 31.00 -13.12 9.94
C GLN A 378 30.08 -14.06 9.16
N ILE A 379 28.78 -14.06 9.50
CA ILE A 379 27.79 -14.59 8.55
C ILE A 379 27.53 -13.47 7.57
N ASP A 380 27.79 -13.76 6.30
CA ASP A 380 27.45 -12.93 5.16
C ASP A 380 26.40 -13.68 4.35
N ALA A 381 25.16 -13.21 4.44
CA ALA A 381 24.03 -13.78 3.73
C ALA A 381 23.43 -12.73 2.80
N GLU A 382 23.29 -13.09 1.53
CA GLU A 382 22.55 -12.25 0.59
C GLU A 382 21.07 -12.21 0.96
N LEU A 383 20.56 -11.00 1.16
CA LEU A 383 19.17 -10.74 1.49
C LEU A 383 18.38 -10.40 0.22
N GLY A 384 17.41 -11.26 -0.07
CA GLY A 384 16.54 -11.12 -1.22
C GLY A 384 17.21 -11.57 -2.53
N GLY A 385 16.38 -11.93 -3.52
CA GLY A 385 16.82 -12.20 -4.89
C GLY A 385 16.72 -10.94 -5.77
N ASP A 386 16.35 -11.16 -7.04
CA ASP A 386 16.07 -10.11 -8.03
C ASP A 386 14.77 -9.31 -7.76
N TYR A 387 14.14 -9.53 -6.60
CA TYR A 387 12.92 -8.85 -6.20
C TYR A 387 13.19 -7.41 -5.75
N THR A 388 12.36 -6.49 -6.23
CA THR A 388 12.36 -5.06 -5.89
C THR A 388 11.21 -4.72 -4.95
N GLY A 389 11.39 -3.69 -4.12
CA GLY A 389 10.35 -3.22 -3.22
C GLY A 389 10.42 -3.86 -1.82
N TYR A 390 9.32 -3.75 -1.08
CA TYR A 390 9.22 -4.17 0.32
C TYR A 390 9.33 -5.69 0.47
N GLN A 391 10.13 -6.14 1.43
CA GLN A 391 10.39 -7.54 1.73
C GLN A 391 10.51 -7.72 3.25
N MET A 392 10.08 -8.90 3.70
CA MET A 392 10.33 -9.38 5.05
C MET A 392 11.29 -10.56 5.00
N TYR A 393 12.33 -10.54 5.82
CA TYR A 393 13.24 -11.66 5.97
C TYR A 393 13.38 -12.05 7.43
N SER A 394 13.21 -13.33 7.70
CA SER A 394 13.22 -13.88 9.06
C SER A 394 14.13 -15.09 9.13
N PHE A 395 15.00 -15.14 10.14
CA PHE A 395 15.89 -16.28 10.37
C PHE A 395 16.17 -16.49 11.85
N SER A 396 16.43 -17.74 12.21
CA SER A 396 16.74 -18.13 13.59
C SER A 396 18.24 -18.33 13.76
N LEU A 397 18.77 -17.83 14.87
CA LEU A 397 20.13 -18.10 15.31
C LEU A 397 20.10 -19.01 16.51
N ASP A 398 20.78 -20.16 16.40
CA ASP A 398 20.83 -21.19 17.44
C ASP A 398 22.17 -21.18 18.20
N PHE A 399 22.49 -20.02 18.78
CA PHE A 399 23.63 -19.87 19.68
C PHE A 399 23.39 -18.76 20.71
N ARG A 400 24.23 -18.69 21.74
CA ARG A 400 24.15 -17.71 22.83
C ARG A 400 25.28 -16.67 22.83
N ILE A 401 26.01 -16.58 21.73
CA ILE A 401 27.08 -15.59 21.59
C ILE A 401 26.50 -14.20 21.33
N PRO A 402 27.12 -13.12 21.84
CA PRO A 402 26.73 -11.77 21.48
C PRO A 402 26.93 -11.55 19.97
N VAL A 403 25.93 -11.00 19.30
CA VAL A 403 25.95 -10.71 17.85
C VAL A 403 25.59 -9.27 17.59
N GLN A 404 26.39 -8.61 16.78
CA GLN A 404 26.12 -7.30 16.22
C GLN A 404 25.57 -7.48 14.80
N VAL A 405 24.56 -6.68 14.46
CA VAL A 405 23.92 -6.73 13.14
C VAL A 405 24.39 -5.55 12.31
N GLY A 406 24.68 -5.82 11.05
CA GLY A 406 24.98 -4.83 10.04
C GLY A 406 24.49 -5.24 8.66
N PHE A 407 24.63 -4.35 7.70
CA PHE A 407 24.22 -4.50 6.32
C PHE A 407 25.29 -3.93 5.40
N SER A 408 25.58 -4.60 4.30
CA SER A 408 26.37 -4.07 3.19
C SER A 408 25.47 -3.99 1.96
N TYR A 409 25.38 -2.82 1.35
CA TYR A 409 24.67 -2.62 0.08
C TYR A 409 25.63 -2.13 -0.99
N SER A 410 25.71 -2.85 -2.10
CA SER A 410 26.65 -2.53 -3.20
C SER A 410 25.97 -2.54 -4.56
N VAL A 411 26.40 -1.60 -5.41
CA VAL A 411 25.86 -1.41 -6.76
C VAL A 411 27.00 -1.54 -7.78
N PRO A 412 26.88 -2.37 -8.83
CA PRO A 412 27.90 -2.51 -9.87
C PRO A 412 28.21 -1.19 -10.60
N ALA A 413 29.46 -1.04 -11.09
CA ALA A 413 29.95 0.21 -11.71
C ALA A 413 29.13 0.74 -12.90
N ASN A 414 28.46 -0.14 -13.65
CA ASN A 414 27.71 0.22 -14.85
C ASN A 414 26.18 0.19 -14.63
N SER A 415 25.74 0.19 -13.38
CA SER A 415 24.32 0.16 -13.01
C SER A 415 23.84 1.56 -12.62
N SER A 416 22.55 1.83 -12.82
CA SER A 416 21.93 3.05 -12.31
C SER A 416 21.83 3.03 -10.79
N ALA A 417 21.64 4.22 -10.19
CA ALA A 417 21.52 4.38 -8.75
C ALA A 417 20.44 3.47 -8.17
N GLN A 418 20.74 2.81 -7.05
CA GLN A 418 19.82 1.91 -6.36
C GLN A 418 19.55 2.41 -4.94
N TYR A 419 18.34 2.21 -4.43
CA TYR A 419 18.00 2.55 -3.06
C TYR A 419 17.97 1.31 -2.15
N PHE A 420 18.25 1.53 -0.87
CA PHE A 420 18.02 0.57 0.20
C PHE A 420 17.37 1.29 1.39
N SER A 421 16.25 0.75 1.83
CA SER A 421 15.46 1.26 2.95
C SER A 421 15.30 0.16 4.00
N LEU A 422 15.60 0.45 5.26
CA LEU A 422 15.45 -0.46 6.40
C LEU A 422 14.35 0.09 7.31
N TYR A 423 13.21 -0.59 7.35
CA TYR A 423 12.01 -0.14 8.07
C TYR A 423 12.01 -0.59 9.51
N LYS A 424 12.42 -1.83 9.77
CA LYS A 424 12.25 -2.44 11.08
C LYS A 424 13.18 -3.61 11.29
N LEU A 425 13.65 -3.73 12.52
CA LEU A 425 14.39 -4.89 12.99
C LEU A 425 13.85 -5.32 14.36
N ILE A 426 13.33 -6.55 14.43
CA ILE A 426 12.82 -7.13 15.68
C ILE A 426 13.55 -8.44 15.97
N VAL A 427 13.95 -8.58 17.23
CA VAL A 427 14.54 -9.81 17.76
C VAL A 427 13.68 -10.33 18.89
N ASN A 428 13.20 -11.56 18.74
CA ASN A 428 12.38 -12.25 19.73
C ASN A 428 13.04 -13.56 20.16
N GLN A 429 12.77 -13.98 21.40
CA GLN A 429 13.16 -15.28 21.91
C GLN A 429 12.36 -16.38 21.20
N GLY A 430 13.04 -17.47 20.84
CA GLY A 430 12.46 -18.62 20.14
C GLY A 430 12.82 -18.66 18.65
N ALA A 431 12.48 -19.75 17.97
CA ALA A 431 12.67 -19.84 16.53
C ALA A 431 11.63 -18.96 15.81
N CYS A 432 11.97 -18.47 14.62
CA CYS A 432 11.01 -17.79 13.76
C CYS A 432 9.88 -18.75 13.41
N SER A 433 8.63 -18.30 13.52
CA SER A 433 7.51 -19.04 12.96
C SER A 433 7.65 -19.05 11.45
N GLN A 434 7.45 -20.22 10.81
CA GLN A 434 7.25 -20.26 9.37
C GLN A 434 5.85 -19.72 9.09
N ASN A 435 5.74 -18.41 8.94
CA ASN A 435 4.54 -17.80 8.40
C ASN A 435 4.64 -17.96 6.88
N PHE A 436 3.86 -18.91 6.33
CA PHE A 436 3.67 -19.06 4.88
C PHE A 436 2.64 -18.07 4.38
#